data_AF-A0A524ECI6-F1
#
_entry.id   AF-A0A524ECI6-F1
#
_cell.length_a   1.000
_cell.length_b   1.000
_cell.length_c   1.000
_cell.angle_alpha   90.00
_cell.angle_beta   90.00
_cell.angle_gamma   90.00
#
_symmetry.space_group_name_H-M   'P 1'
#
loop_
_entity.id
_entity.type
_entity.pdbx_description
1 polymer ?
#
loop_
_entity_poly.entity_id
_entity_poly.type
_entity_poly.pdbx_seq_one_letter_code
_entity_poly.pdbx_strand_id
1 'polypeptide(L)'
;MIVLHGTWVPEGPHEEGGRFFLWGESSETPPEQRRGRPPNIAPHPFQANREELLGAFDSINTEIKSYFKIKGCEVNVLYKLPSTTKIPQPSSSLVYHGNEADIVDPSKLKFKHWNVSGLAINHSELIKLLASFSERGLDTRKIKIGADLIYWSRVSKLFLELLYRQRFIPGYVRLNKELYTGWKLILDKVNDRDKLFTLINAMPPVCMAPFEGEKNGLSKKDYILDFLDGNLNRCIRDCYSSSRVRGKKDSLAIAWLESLLSGAPLRANKMNMKRIHEGVLSWTNELVEENKYTFRTCFRLEPPEGSLKDHQWRLHYYLQALDDLSLLLPAEKVWKESKETLRFINQKF
;
A
#
# COMPACT_ATOMS: atom_id res chain seq x y z
N MET A 1 26.59 7.73 -10.42
CA MET A 1 25.39 8.17 -9.63
C MET A 1 24.30 7.12 -9.79
N ILE A 2 23.53 6.84 -8.73
CA ILE A 2 22.48 5.82 -8.70
C ILE A 2 21.12 6.46 -8.42
N VAL A 3 20.11 6.15 -9.25
CA VAL A 3 18.70 6.45 -8.95
C VAL A 3 18.06 5.20 -8.36
N LEU A 4 17.62 5.23 -7.11
CA LEU A 4 17.00 4.08 -6.45
C LEU A 4 15.51 4.03 -6.72
N HIS A 5 15.03 2.83 -6.99
CA HIS A 5 13.65 2.52 -7.32
C HIS A 5 13.16 1.37 -6.44
N GLY A 6 11.85 1.27 -6.27
CA GLY A 6 11.30 0.14 -5.54
C GLY A 6 9.80 0.07 -5.56
N THR A 7 9.32 -1.16 -5.50
CA THR A 7 7.89 -1.41 -5.50
C THR A 7 7.53 -2.71 -4.81
N TRP A 8 6.27 -2.78 -4.37
CA TRP A 8 5.70 -3.99 -3.78
C TRP A 8 5.44 -5.04 -4.86
N VAL A 9 5.73 -6.30 -4.57
CA VAL A 9 5.45 -7.42 -5.46
C VAL A 9 4.62 -8.44 -4.68
N PRO A 10 3.28 -8.47 -4.85
CA PRO A 10 2.42 -9.49 -4.27
C PRO A 10 2.87 -10.88 -4.70
N GLU A 11 3.11 -11.77 -3.74
CA GLU A 11 3.54 -13.15 -3.97
C GLU A 11 2.48 -14.09 -3.39
N GLY A 12 1.45 -14.34 -4.19
CA GLY A 12 0.39 -15.27 -3.83
C GLY A 12 -0.28 -14.96 -2.48
N PRO A 13 -1.11 -15.87 -1.98
CA PRO A 13 -1.92 -15.55 -0.83
C PRO A 13 -1.28 -16.12 0.46
N HIS A 14 -0.56 -15.24 1.16
CA HIS A 14 -0.41 -15.19 2.62
C HIS A 14 0.55 -16.10 3.41
N GLU A 15 1.30 -17.05 2.85
CA GLU A 15 2.31 -17.75 3.67
C GLU A 15 3.62 -16.94 3.86
N GLU A 16 4.01 -16.10 2.89
CA GLU A 16 5.15 -15.16 3.04
C GLU A 16 4.77 -13.67 2.89
N GLY A 17 3.53 -13.38 2.47
CA GLY A 17 3.17 -12.05 1.98
C GLY A 17 3.83 -11.75 0.63
N GLY A 18 3.54 -10.60 0.03
CA GLY A 18 4.38 -10.10 -1.06
C GLY A 18 5.78 -9.73 -0.57
N ARG A 19 6.60 -9.23 -1.46
CA ARG A 19 7.96 -8.74 -1.15
C ARG A 19 8.14 -7.33 -1.66
N PHE A 20 8.98 -6.55 -0.99
CA PHE A 20 9.39 -5.26 -1.53
C PHE A 20 10.64 -5.42 -2.38
N PHE A 21 10.50 -5.19 -3.68
CA PHE A 21 11.59 -5.24 -4.63
C PHE A 21 12.23 -3.86 -4.76
N LEU A 22 13.54 -3.78 -4.56
CA LEU A 22 14.31 -2.56 -4.73
C LEU A 22 15.44 -2.78 -5.73
N TRP A 23 15.62 -1.81 -6.61
CA TRP A 23 16.66 -1.81 -7.64
C TRP A 23 17.14 -0.37 -7.87
N GLY A 24 18.04 -0.16 -8.82
CA GLY A 24 18.48 1.19 -9.14
C GLY A 24 19.03 1.31 -10.56
N GLU A 25 19.05 2.54 -11.06
CA GLU A 25 19.67 2.90 -12.33
C GLU A 25 21.03 3.55 -12.08
N SER A 26 22.11 2.99 -12.65
CA SER A 26 23.48 3.53 -12.55
C SER A 26 23.84 4.30 -13.82
N SER A 27 24.44 5.48 -13.64
CA SER A 27 24.95 6.32 -14.74
C SER A 27 26.31 5.87 -15.26
N GLU A 28 26.99 4.97 -14.54
CA GLU A 28 28.40 4.60 -14.77
C GLU A 28 28.55 3.33 -15.63
N THR A 29 27.45 2.60 -15.85
CA THR A 29 27.44 1.33 -16.57
C THR A 29 26.77 1.50 -17.93
N PRO A 30 27.51 1.66 -19.04
CA PRO A 30 26.93 1.43 -20.36
C PRO A 30 26.55 -0.06 -20.48
N PRO A 31 25.46 -0.42 -21.20
CA PRO A 31 25.11 -1.81 -21.39
C PRO A 31 26.24 -2.57 -22.04
N GLU A 32 26.81 -3.56 -21.34
CA GLU A 32 27.73 -4.51 -21.95
C GLU A 32 27.03 -5.18 -23.13
N GLN A 33 27.57 -5.00 -24.33
CA GLN A 33 27.15 -5.76 -25.50
C GLN A 33 27.59 -7.21 -25.31
N ARG A 34 26.73 -8.03 -24.71
CA ARG A 34 26.98 -9.47 -24.60
C ARG A 34 27.09 -10.07 -26.01
N ARG A 35 28.23 -10.67 -26.32
CA ARG A 35 28.43 -11.48 -27.54
C ARG A 35 27.64 -12.78 -27.39
N GLY A 36 26.65 -13.01 -28.26
CA GLY A 36 25.85 -14.24 -28.27
C GLY A 36 24.43 -14.03 -28.80
N ARG A 37 23.62 -15.11 -28.83
CA ARG A 37 22.20 -15.03 -29.18
C ARG A 37 21.48 -14.16 -28.13
N PRO A 38 20.77 -13.09 -28.53
CA PRO A 38 20.08 -12.24 -27.58
C PRO A 38 19.03 -13.04 -26.81
N PRO A 39 18.89 -12.83 -25.49
CA PRO A 39 17.84 -13.46 -24.71
C PRO A 39 16.46 -13.00 -25.21
N ASN A 40 15.42 -13.82 -24.99
CA ASN A 40 14.05 -13.50 -25.39
C ASN A 40 13.54 -12.20 -24.70
N ILE A 41 14.04 -11.92 -23.51
CA ILE A 41 13.84 -10.67 -22.77
C ILE A 41 15.21 -10.15 -22.33
N ALA A 42 15.54 -8.93 -22.71
CA ALA A 42 16.83 -8.31 -22.41
C ALA A 42 16.92 -7.84 -20.94
N PRO A 43 18.10 -7.90 -20.31
CA PRO A 43 18.33 -7.25 -19.02
C PRO A 43 18.24 -5.72 -19.17
N HIS A 44 17.80 -5.04 -18.11
CA HIS A 44 17.72 -3.58 -18.11
C HIS A 44 19.14 -2.97 -18.20
N PRO A 45 19.45 -2.16 -19.22
CA PRO A 45 20.81 -1.75 -19.52
C PRO A 45 21.44 -0.84 -18.47
N PHE A 46 20.61 -0.10 -17.73
CA PHE A 46 21.07 0.83 -16.69
C PHE A 46 21.05 0.22 -15.29
N GLN A 47 20.75 -1.06 -15.12
CA GLN A 47 20.58 -1.61 -13.76
C GLN A 47 21.89 -1.57 -12.96
N ALA A 48 21.82 -1.04 -11.75
CA ALA A 48 22.88 -1.11 -10.77
C ALA A 48 23.08 -2.56 -10.32
N ASN A 49 24.34 -2.97 -10.14
CA ASN A 49 24.67 -4.27 -9.60
C ASN A 49 24.48 -4.31 -8.06
N ARG A 50 24.62 -5.48 -7.45
CA ARG A 50 24.42 -5.66 -6.01
C ARG A 50 25.38 -4.82 -5.15
N GLU A 51 26.65 -4.71 -5.55
CA GLU A 51 27.64 -3.94 -4.78
C GLU A 51 27.32 -2.44 -4.82
N GLU A 52 26.91 -1.94 -5.99
CA GLU A 52 26.43 -0.57 -6.17
C GLU A 52 25.19 -0.29 -5.29
N LEU A 53 24.22 -1.21 -5.25
CA LEU A 53 23.03 -1.08 -4.42
C LEU A 53 23.35 -1.09 -2.92
N LEU A 54 24.21 -1.99 -2.47
CA LEU A 54 24.63 -2.06 -1.06
C LEU A 54 25.41 -0.79 -0.65
N GLY A 55 26.32 -0.31 -1.49
CA GLY A 55 27.03 0.95 -1.26
C GLY A 55 26.12 2.17 -1.24
N ALA A 56 25.06 2.17 -2.05
CA ALA A 56 24.03 3.21 -2.00
C ALA A 56 23.31 3.21 -0.64
N PHE A 57 23.00 2.03 -0.11
CA PHE A 57 22.35 1.92 1.19
C PHE A 57 23.23 2.31 2.38
N ASP A 58 24.51 1.96 2.35
CA ASP A 58 25.45 2.40 3.38
C ASP A 58 25.56 3.93 3.43
N SER A 59 25.53 4.57 2.26
CA SER A 59 25.49 6.04 2.15
C SER A 59 24.19 6.61 2.71
N ILE A 60 23.04 5.99 2.42
CA ILE A 60 21.73 6.38 2.98
C ILE A 60 21.72 6.24 4.51
N ASN A 61 22.18 5.10 5.05
CA ASN A 61 22.28 4.84 6.48
C ASN A 61 23.12 5.91 7.20
N THR A 62 24.24 6.30 6.58
CA THR A 62 25.11 7.36 7.08
C THR A 62 24.38 8.71 7.14
N GLU A 63 23.66 9.06 6.07
CA GLU A 63 22.94 10.34 5.96
C GLU A 63 21.80 10.46 6.98
N ILE A 64 21.00 9.40 7.13
CA ILE A 64 19.86 9.38 8.06
C ILE A 64 20.24 9.04 9.49
N LYS A 65 21.53 8.78 9.76
CA LYS A 65 22.06 8.38 11.07
C LYS A 65 21.29 7.21 11.69
N SER A 66 20.82 6.29 10.84
CA SER A 66 20.14 5.06 11.23
C SER A 66 20.84 3.90 10.55
N TYR A 67 20.91 2.77 11.24
CA TYR A 67 21.58 1.58 10.71
C TYR A 67 20.56 0.51 10.35
N PHE A 68 20.14 0.51 9.08
CA PHE A 68 19.31 -0.54 8.53
C PHE A 68 20.18 -1.64 7.94
N LYS A 69 20.19 -2.82 8.57
CA LYS A 69 20.79 -4.02 7.96
C LYS A 69 19.87 -4.53 6.88
N ILE A 70 20.11 -4.11 5.64
CA ILE A 70 19.36 -4.63 4.50
C ILE A 70 19.83 -6.04 4.22
N LYS A 71 19.01 -6.99 4.68
CA LYS A 71 19.10 -8.39 4.25
C LYS A 71 18.13 -8.55 3.09
N GLY A 72 18.66 -8.86 1.92
CA GLY A 72 17.84 -9.17 0.75
C GLY A 72 18.51 -10.18 -0.15
N CYS A 73 17.69 -11.07 -0.72
CA CYS A 73 18.12 -11.96 -1.77
C CYS A 73 18.08 -11.22 -3.11
N GLU A 74 19.02 -11.54 -3.99
CA GLU A 74 18.94 -11.09 -5.38
C GLU A 74 17.76 -11.78 -6.04
N VAL A 75 16.92 -10.97 -6.67
CA VAL A 75 15.77 -11.45 -7.43
C VAL A 75 15.69 -10.68 -8.74
N ASN A 76 15.06 -11.31 -9.71
CA ASN A 76 14.77 -10.71 -11.00
C ASN A 76 13.27 -10.44 -11.09
N VAL A 77 12.90 -9.23 -11.50
CA VAL A 77 11.52 -8.82 -11.70
C VAL A 77 11.37 -8.31 -13.13
N LEU A 78 10.30 -8.75 -13.79
CA LEU A 78 10.00 -8.30 -15.14
C LEU A 78 9.30 -6.95 -15.08
N TYR A 79 9.87 -5.93 -15.70
CA TYR A 79 9.28 -4.60 -15.79
C TYR A 79 8.81 -4.31 -17.21
N LYS A 80 7.66 -3.65 -17.33
CA LYS A 80 7.16 -3.11 -18.60
C LYS A 80 7.38 -1.60 -18.64
N LEU A 81 8.39 -1.15 -19.40
CA LEU A 81 8.85 0.24 -19.39
C LEU A 81 8.70 0.90 -20.76
N PRO A 82 8.46 2.23 -20.81
CA PRO A 82 8.57 3.00 -22.04
C PRO A 82 9.96 2.83 -22.63
N SER A 83 10.03 2.37 -23.88
CA SER A 83 11.30 2.00 -24.51
C SER A 83 11.34 2.40 -25.98
N THR A 84 12.53 2.74 -26.45
CA THR A 84 12.84 2.84 -27.88
C THR A 84 13.00 1.45 -28.48
N THR A 85 13.50 1.37 -29.72
CA THR A 85 13.86 0.09 -30.34
C THR A 85 14.92 -0.68 -29.54
N LYS A 86 15.84 0.01 -28.85
CA LYS A 86 17.06 -0.60 -28.28
C LYS A 86 17.20 -0.45 -26.76
N ILE A 87 16.68 0.61 -26.16
CA ILE A 87 16.87 0.91 -24.72
C ILE A 87 15.57 1.39 -24.08
N PRO A 88 15.35 1.15 -22.77
CA PRO A 88 14.29 1.81 -22.03
C PRO A 88 14.61 3.30 -21.89
N GLN A 89 13.58 4.11 -21.68
CA GLN A 89 13.77 5.51 -21.31
C GLN A 89 14.40 5.57 -19.91
N PRO A 90 15.59 6.16 -19.75
CA PRO A 90 16.22 6.30 -18.43
C PRO A 90 15.43 7.27 -17.54
N SER A 91 15.61 7.17 -16.23
CA SER A 91 15.05 8.15 -15.30
C SER A 91 15.53 9.55 -15.61
N SER A 92 14.66 10.55 -15.45
CA SER A 92 14.96 11.96 -15.73
C SER A 92 16.15 12.51 -14.94
N SER A 93 16.38 11.98 -13.75
CA SER A 93 17.51 12.33 -12.89
C SER A 93 18.83 11.70 -13.33
N LEU A 94 18.80 10.66 -14.19
CA LEU A 94 19.99 9.98 -14.68
C LEU A 94 20.62 10.82 -15.80
N VAL A 95 21.81 11.36 -15.54
CA VAL A 95 22.59 12.06 -16.58
C VAL A 95 23.13 10.99 -17.54
N TYR A 96 22.41 10.76 -18.65
CA TYR A 96 22.84 9.84 -19.70
C TYR A 96 23.60 10.62 -20.78
N HIS A 97 24.90 10.38 -20.91
CA HIS A 97 25.75 10.91 -21.98
C HIS A 97 25.69 10.01 -23.23
N GLY A 98 24.47 9.71 -23.69
CA GLY A 98 24.27 9.06 -25.00
C GLY A 98 24.56 10.01 -26.16
N ASN A 99 24.65 9.48 -27.38
CA ASN A 99 24.77 10.33 -28.57
C ASN A 99 23.51 11.20 -28.73
N GLU A 100 23.62 12.41 -29.30
CA GLU A 100 22.49 13.31 -29.59
C GLU A 100 21.38 12.64 -30.44
N ALA A 101 21.69 11.55 -31.15
CA ALA A 101 20.73 10.72 -31.88
C ALA A 101 19.81 9.85 -30.99
N ASP A 102 20.10 9.73 -29.69
CA ASP A 102 19.31 8.99 -28.70
C ASP A 102 18.35 9.91 -27.91
N ILE A 103 18.18 11.18 -28.33
CA ILE A 103 17.07 12.01 -27.85
C ILE A 103 15.77 11.26 -28.19
N VAL A 104 15.17 10.70 -27.14
CA VAL A 104 14.01 9.83 -27.24
C VAL A 104 12.83 10.67 -27.73
N ASP A 105 12.53 10.58 -29.02
CA ASP A 105 11.29 11.06 -29.59
C ASP A 105 10.12 10.34 -28.88
N PRO A 106 9.30 11.05 -28.08
CA PRO A 106 8.22 10.44 -27.31
C PRO A 106 7.22 9.68 -28.19
N SER A 107 7.09 10.08 -29.47
CA SER A 107 6.18 9.43 -30.43
C SER A 107 6.62 8.02 -30.83
N LYS A 108 7.89 7.66 -30.59
CA LYS A 108 8.46 6.34 -30.92
C LYS A 108 8.52 5.38 -29.72
N LEU A 109 8.13 5.84 -28.53
CA LEU A 109 8.14 5.04 -27.33
C LEU A 109 7.05 3.96 -27.37
N LYS A 110 7.45 2.73 -27.06
CA LYS A 110 6.54 1.60 -26.86
C LYS A 110 6.88 0.90 -25.56
N PHE A 111 5.87 0.35 -24.90
CA PHE A 111 6.09 -0.48 -23.72
C PHE A 111 6.78 -1.79 -24.11
N LYS A 112 7.93 -2.06 -23.48
CA LYS A 112 8.67 -3.32 -23.65
C LYS A 112 9.03 -3.91 -22.31
N HIS A 113 9.17 -5.23 -22.33
CA HIS A 113 9.58 -6.02 -21.18
C HIS A 113 11.09 -6.01 -21.02
N TRP A 114 11.53 -5.75 -19.79
CA TRP A 114 12.92 -5.78 -19.36
C TRP A 114 13.06 -6.63 -18.12
N ASN A 115 14.11 -7.43 -18.07
CA ASN A 115 14.46 -8.16 -16.86
C ASN A 115 15.30 -7.24 -15.96
N VAL A 116 14.80 -6.92 -14.77
CA VAL A 116 15.46 -6.01 -13.82
C VAL A 116 15.94 -6.82 -12.63
N SER A 117 17.25 -6.81 -12.41
CA SER A 117 17.87 -7.40 -11.21
C SER A 117 17.86 -6.41 -10.05
N GLY A 118 17.57 -6.90 -8.85
CA GLY A 118 17.55 -6.09 -7.63
C GLY A 118 17.48 -6.95 -6.37
N LEU A 119 17.13 -6.32 -5.26
CA LEU A 119 17.06 -6.93 -3.94
C LEU A 119 15.61 -7.04 -3.48
N ALA A 120 15.20 -8.23 -3.06
CA ALA A 120 13.98 -8.40 -2.26
C ALA A 120 14.31 -8.09 -0.79
N ILE A 121 13.77 -6.99 -0.26
CA ILE A 121 14.09 -6.50 1.08
C ILE A 121 13.30 -7.29 2.12
N ASN A 122 13.98 -7.74 3.19
CA ASN A 122 13.32 -8.35 4.33
C ASN A 122 12.37 -7.33 5.03
N HIS A 123 11.15 -7.79 5.30
CA HIS A 123 10.08 -7.00 5.92
C HIS A 123 10.44 -6.34 7.26
N SER A 124 11.30 -6.94 8.10
CA SER A 124 11.53 -6.46 9.46
C SER A 124 12.07 -5.03 9.54
N GLU A 125 12.80 -4.59 8.52
CA GLU A 125 13.39 -3.25 8.42
C GLU A 125 12.74 -2.38 7.34
N LEU A 126 11.85 -2.95 6.52
CA LEU A 126 11.27 -2.29 5.35
C LEU A 126 10.49 -1.02 5.72
N ILE A 127 9.54 -1.13 6.66
CA ILE A 127 8.68 0.00 7.04
C ILE A 127 9.51 1.13 7.65
N LYS A 128 10.52 0.81 8.47
CA LYS A 128 11.41 1.81 9.07
C LYS A 128 12.24 2.51 8.00
N LEU A 129 12.79 1.75 7.06
CA LEU A 129 13.55 2.29 5.92
C LEU A 129 12.67 3.24 5.09
N LEU A 130 11.49 2.79 4.65
CA LEU A 130 10.59 3.61 3.84
C LEU A 130 10.12 4.86 4.60
N ALA A 131 9.82 4.75 5.89
CA ALA A 131 9.42 5.88 6.71
C ALA A 131 10.55 6.91 6.93
N SER A 132 11.81 6.47 6.86
CA SER A 132 12.99 7.36 7.01
C SER A 132 13.21 8.30 5.82
N PHE A 133 12.64 7.99 4.65
CA PHE A 133 12.74 8.88 3.49
C PHE A 133 11.96 10.18 3.73
N SER A 134 12.64 11.30 3.58
CA SER A 134 12.03 12.63 3.69
C SER A 134 11.15 12.92 2.46
N GLU A 135 10.21 13.87 2.59
CA GLU A 135 9.38 14.32 1.45
C GLU A 135 10.20 14.99 0.32
N ARG A 136 11.41 15.48 0.65
CA ARG A 136 12.34 16.09 -0.31
C ARG A 136 13.27 15.05 -0.96
N GLY A 137 13.12 13.77 -0.65
CA GLY A 137 14.09 12.73 -1.00
C GLY A 137 15.34 12.76 -0.10
N LEU A 138 16.21 11.77 -0.27
CA LEU A 138 17.59 11.75 0.24
C LEU A 138 18.53 11.94 -0.94
N ASP A 139 18.41 13.10 -1.56
CA ASP A 139 19.19 13.42 -2.74
C ASP A 139 20.61 13.83 -2.32
N THR A 140 21.55 12.92 -2.50
CA THR A 140 22.97 13.20 -2.36
C THR A 140 23.59 13.38 -3.74
N ARG A 141 24.86 13.81 -3.81
CA ARG A 141 25.59 13.86 -5.10
C ARG A 141 25.69 12.49 -5.79
N LYS A 142 25.58 11.40 -5.04
CA LYS A 142 25.75 10.03 -5.55
C LYS A 142 24.44 9.27 -5.71
N ILE A 143 23.38 9.65 -4.98
CA ILE A 143 22.13 8.89 -4.87
C ILE A 143 20.94 9.82 -5.04
N LYS A 144 20.00 9.39 -5.86
CA LYS A 144 18.69 10.00 -6.05
C LYS A 144 17.61 9.00 -5.69
N ILE A 145 16.54 9.45 -5.03
CA ILE A 145 15.40 8.60 -4.71
C ILE A 145 14.32 8.78 -5.78
N GLY A 146 13.90 7.68 -6.40
CA GLY A 146 12.83 7.67 -7.39
C GLY A 146 11.46 8.04 -6.81
N ALA A 147 10.58 8.53 -7.68
CA ALA A 147 9.23 8.94 -7.30
C ALA A 147 8.40 7.78 -6.71
N ASP A 148 8.68 6.55 -7.15
CA ASP A 148 8.13 5.31 -6.63
C ASP A 148 8.51 5.04 -5.17
N LEU A 149 9.79 5.20 -4.81
CA LEU A 149 10.21 5.06 -3.41
C LEU A 149 9.64 6.16 -2.52
N ILE A 150 9.57 7.40 -3.01
CA ILE A 150 8.92 8.50 -2.29
C ILE A 150 7.43 8.18 -2.09
N TYR A 151 6.77 7.61 -3.09
CA TYR A 151 5.38 7.16 -2.99
C TYR A 151 5.23 6.08 -1.90
N TRP A 152 6.04 5.02 -1.91
CA TRP A 152 5.99 3.96 -0.89
C TRP A 152 6.40 4.44 0.51
N SER A 153 7.21 5.49 0.62
CA SER A 153 7.44 6.20 1.89
C SER A 153 6.16 6.80 2.44
N ARG A 154 5.35 7.46 1.60
CA ARG A 154 4.05 8.02 2.00
C ARG A 154 3.06 6.93 2.41
N VAL A 155 2.99 5.83 1.66
CA VAL A 155 2.17 4.66 2.03
C VAL A 155 2.62 4.10 3.39
N SER A 156 3.92 3.97 3.63
CA SER A 156 4.45 3.49 4.92
C SER A 156 4.17 4.43 6.09
N LYS A 157 4.13 5.75 5.86
CA LYS A 157 3.73 6.72 6.89
C LYS A 157 2.25 6.60 7.25
N LEU A 158 1.37 6.40 6.24
CA LEU A 158 -0.04 6.10 6.50
C LEU A 158 -0.19 4.78 7.29
N PHE A 159 0.57 3.75 6.93
CA PHE A 159 0.60 2.48 7.66
C PHE A 159 0.97 2.69 9.14
N LEU A 160 2.03 3.44 9.42
CA LEU A 160 2.46 3.74 10.79
C LEU A 160 1.41 4.56 11.57
N GLU A 161 0.72 5.49 10.92
CA GLU A 161 -0.40 6.23 11.54
C GLU A 161 -1.55 5.28 11.92
N LEU A 162 -1.92 4.36 11.03
CA LEU A 162 -2.96 3.37 11.29
C LEU A 162 -2.56 2.41 12.42
N LEU A 163 -1.30 1.97 12.42
CA LEU A 163 -0.74 1.09 13.43
C LEU A 163 -0.71 1.76 14.81
N TYR A 164 -0.24 3.02 14.88
CA TYR A 164 -0.19 3.80 16.12
C TYR A 164 -1.58 3.97 16.75
N ARG A 165 -2.60 4.21 15.92
CA ARG A 165 -3.99 4.34 16.35
C ARG A 165 -4.70 2.99 16.54
N GLN A 166 -3.97 1.88 16.43
CA GLN A 166 -4.47 0.50 16.58
C GLN A 166 -5.68 0.20 15.67
N ARG A 167 -5.62 0.68 14.42
CA ARG A 167 -6.73 0.55 13.45
C ARG A 167 -6.62 -0.74 12.66
N PHE A 168 -6.75 -1.86 13.36
CA PHE A 168 -6.76 -3.18 12.74
C PHE A 168 -7.61 -4.17 13.54
N ILE A 169 -8.09 -5.20 12.86
CA ILE A 169 -8.94 -6.26 13.40
C ILE A 169 -8.52 -7.61 12.83
N PRO A 170 -8.84 -8.71 13.52
CA PRO A 170 -8.68 -10.03 12.94
C PRO A 170 -9.68 -10.21 11.79
N GLY A 171 -9.27 -10.95 10.79
CA GLY A 171 -10.04 -11.31 9.62
C GLY A 171 -9.61 -12.67 9.08
N TYR A 172 -10.24 -13.05 7.97
CA TYR A 172 -10.07 -14.35 7.36
C TYR A 172 -9.85 -14.21 5.87
N VAL A 173 -9.10 -15.15 5.33
CA VAL A 173 -8.96 -15.36 3.89
C VAL A 173 -9.05 -16.86 3.63
N ARG A 174 -9.84 -17.25 2.63
CA ARG A 174 -9.98 -18.65 2.23
C ARG A 174 -9.17 -18.92 0.98
N LEU A 175 -8.27 -19.89 1.05
CA LEU A 175 -7.30 -20.20 0.00
C LEU A 175 -7.22 -21.71 -0.18
N ASN A 176 -7.35 -22.20 -1.40
CA ASN A 176 -7.22 -23.62 -1.72
C ASN A 176 -8.00 -24.56 -0.77
N LYS A 177 -9.19 -24.11 -0.33
CA LYS A 177 -10.11 -24.75 0.64
C LYS A 177 -9.73 -24.63 2.12
N GLU A 178 -8.52 -24.17 2.44
CA GLU A 178 -8.06 -23.86 3.79
C GLU A 178 -8.50 -22.46 4.23
N LEU A 179 -8.63 -22.27 5.54
CA LEU A 179 -9.03 -21.01 6.14
C LEU A 179 -7.83 -20.43 6.88
N TYR A 180 -7.35 -19.30 6.42
CA TYR A 180 -6.27 -18.56 7.06
C TYR A 180 -6.86 -17.42 7.89
N THR A 181 -6.17 -17.08 8.96
CA THR A 181 -6.49 -15.94 9.81
C THR A 181 -5.38 -14.92 9.70
N GLY A 182 -5.75 -13.65 9.72
CA GLY A 182 -4.82 -12.56 9.59
C GLY A 182 -5.40 -11.28 10.13
N TRP A 183 -4.57 -10.26 10.22
CA TRP A 183 -4.98 -8.93 10.60
C TRP A 183 -5.29 -8.12 9.34
N LYS A 184 -6.31 -7.28 9.42
CA LYS A 184 -6.69 -6.35 8.36
C LYS A 184 -6.77 -4.95 8.92
N LEU A 185 -6.34 -3.96 8.16
CA LEU A 185 -6.50 -2.56 8.54
C LEU A 185 -7.97 -2.11 8.47
N ILE A 186 -8.33 -1.16 9.34
CA ILE A 186 -9.64 -0.51 9.33
C ILE A 186 -9.51 0.90 8.74
N LEU A 187 -10.32 1.19 7.72
CA LEU A 187 -10.37 2.46 6.98
C LEU A 187 -11.81 3.03 6.97
N ASP A 188 -12.48 2.99 8.11
CA ASP A 188 -13.85 3.46 8.32
C ASP A 188 -13.96 5.00 8.43
N LYS A 189 -12.90 5.68 8.88
CA LYS A 189 -12.88 7.13 9.04
C LYS A 189 -12.69 7.83 7.69
N VAL A 190 -13.44 8.91 7.48
CA VAL A 190 -13.38 9.76 6.27
C VAL A 190 -11.95 10.16 5.95
N ASN A 191 -11.23 10.71 6.93
CA ASN A 191 -9.83 11.13 6.76
C ASN A 191 -8.88 9.99 6.32
N ASP A 192 -9.13 8.75 6.76
CA ASP A 192 -8.29 7.61 6.36
C ASP A 192 -8.59 7.21 4.91
N ARG A 193 -9.87 7.27 4.51
CA ARG A 193 -10.31 7.04 3.14
C ARG A 193 -9.79 8.09 2.18
N ASP A 194 -9.83 9.37 2.57
CA ASP A 194 -9.32 10.48 1.76
C ASP A 194 -7.82 10.36 1.51
N LYS A 195 -7.06 9.97 2.55
CA LYS A 195 -5.62 9.68 2.42
C LYS A 195 -5.37 8.51 1.48
N LEU A 196 -6.11 7.40 1.62
CA LEU A 196 -5.99 6.27 0.71
C LEU A 196 -6.36 6.64 -0.72
N PHE A 197 -7.45 7.37 -0.92
CA PHE A 197 -7.90 7.85 -2.24
C PHE A 197 -6.85 8.76 -2.89
N THR A 198 -6.24 9.66 -2.11
CA THR A 198 -5.13 10.50 -2.55
C THR A 198 -3.95 9.65 -3.00
N LEU A 199 -3.57 8.61 -2.25
CA LEU A 199 -2.49 7.70 -2.64
C LEU A 199 -2.82 6.92 -3.92
N ILE A 200 -4.04 6.38 -4.04
CA ILE A 200 -4.49 5.68 -5.25
C ILE A 200 -4.34 6.55 -6.50
N ASN A 201 -4.76 7.81 -6.42
CA ASN A 201 -4.69 8.74 -7.55
C ASN A 201 -3.26 9.22 -7.84
N ALA A 202 -2.44 9.37 -6.80
CA ALA A 202 -1.06 9.84 -6.93
C ALA A 202 -0.04 8.74 -7.27
N MET A 203 -0.46 7.47 -7.36
CA MET A 203 0.43 6.34 -7.61
C MET A 203 1.21 6.50 -8.93
N PRO A 204 2.56 6.58 -8.89
CA PRO A 204 3.37 6.59 -10.10
C PRO A 204 3.17 5.32 -10.92
N PRO A 205 3.01 5.40 -12.26
CA PRO A 205 2.81 4.21 -13.10
C PRO A 205 3.91 3.15 -12.97
N VAL A 206 5.14 3.57 -12.68
CA VAL A 206 6.29 2.67 -12.48
C VAL A 206 6.10 1.72 -11.29
N CYS A 207 5.32 2.09 -10.25
CA CYS A 207 5.03 1.20 -9.13
C CYS A 207 4.30 -0.07 -9.60
N MET A 208 3.43 0.07 -10.61
CA MET A 208 2.69 -1.04 -11.19
C MET A 208 3.34 -1.63 -12.44
N ALA A 209 4.49 -1.11 -12.89
CA ALA A 209 5.17 -1.59 -14.09
C ALA A 209 5.56 -3.08 -14.08
N PRO A 210 5.78 -3.75 -12.92
CA PRO A 210 5.93 -5.20 -12.89
C PRO A 210 4.67 -6.01 -13.22
N PHE A 211 3.51 -5.36 -13.21
CA PHE A 211 2.21 -5.99 -13.41
C PHE A 211 1.65 -5.61 -14.77
N GLU A 212 1.42 -6.60 -15.63
CA GLU A 212 0.58 -6.36 -16.80
C GLU A 212 -0.86 -6.20 -16.33
N GLY A 213 -1.36 -4.96 -16.37
CA GLY A 213 -2.77 -4.67 -16.22
C GLY A 213 -3.62 -5.59 -17.11
N GLU A 214 -4.73 -6.06 -16.54
CA GLU A 214 -5.75 -6.99 -17.06
C GLU A 214 -5.48 -8.50 -16.94
N LYS A 215 -4.24 -9.01 -16.98
CA LYS A 215 -4.01 -10.46 -16.75
C LYS A 215 -4.02 -10.88 -15.28
N ASN A 216 -3.65 -9.97 -14.38
CA ASN A 216 -3.61 -10.21 -12.93
C ASN A 216 -4.75 -9.55 -12.14
N GLY A 217 -5.60 -8.73 -12.78
CA GLY A 217 -6.85 -8.20 -12.20
C GLY A 217 -6.72 -7.29 -10.95
N LEU A 218 -5.52 -6.94 -10.51
CA LEU A 218 -5.32 -6.20 -9.26
C LEU A 218 -5.54 -4.70 -9.45
N SER A 219 -6.51 -4.11 -8.74
CA SER A 219 -6.71 -2.66 -8.74
C SER A 219 -5.61 -1.94 -7.96
N LYS A 220 -5.39 -0.64 -8.21
CA LYS A 220 -4.46 0.19 -7.42
C LYS A 220 -4.78 0.14 -5.93
N LYS A 221 -6.07 0.08 -5.58
CA LYS A 221 -6.55 -0.04 -4.22
C LYS A 221 -6.12 -1.37 -3.61
N ASP A 222 -6.42 -2.48 -4.28
CA ASP A 222 -6.06 -3.82 -3.79
C ASP A 222 -4.55 -3.97 -3.66
N TYR A 223 -3.78 -3.34 -4.56
CA TYR A 223 -2.33 -3.34 -4.53
C TYR A 223 -1.75 -2.62 -3.29
N ILE A 224 -2.31 -1.47 -2.91
CA ILE A 224 -1.93 -0.78 -1.68
C ILE A 224 -2.38 -1.60 -0.46
N LEU A 225 -3.59 -2.12 -0.47
CA LEU A 225 -4.12 -2.91 0.63
C LEU A 225 -3.32 -4.20 0.86
N ASP A 226 -2.85 -4.85 -0.20
CA ASP A 226 -1.99 -6.03 -0.11
C ASP A 226 -0.64 -5.71 0.55
N PHE A 227 -0.01 -4.59 0.16
CA PHE A 227 1.19 -4.09 0.85
C PHE A 227 0.91 -3.83 2.33
N LEU A 228 -0.19 -3.15 2.63
CA LEU A 228 -0.54 -2.74 3.99
C LEU A 228 -0.87 -3.94 4.89
N ASP A 229 -1.72 -4.85 4.43
CA ASP A 229 -2.13 -6.04 5.18
C ASP A 229 -0.96 -7.03 5.32
N GLY A 230 -0.13 -7.19 4.29
CA GLY A 230 1.07 -8.01 4.35
C GLY A 230 2.04 -7.54 5.43
N ASN A 231 2.35 -6.23 5.44
CA ASN A 231 3.22 -5.64 6.46
C ASN A 231 2.58 -5.62 7.85
N LEU A 232 1.25 -5.40 7.96
CA LEU A 232 0.53 -5.48 9.23
C LEU A 232 0.69 -6.86 9.89
N ASN A 233 0.39 -7.91 9.13
CA ASN A 233 0.48 -9.29 9.62
C ASN A 233 1.91 -9.60 10.06
N ARG A 234 2.91 -9.18 9.27
CA ARG A 234 4.31 -9.38 9.63
C ARG A 234 4.68 -8.63 10.92
N CYS A 235 4.37 -7.34 11.02
CA CYS A 235 4.68 -6.54 12.20
C CYS A 235 4.08 -7.16 13.48
N ILE A 236 2.82 -7.59 13.43
CA ILE A 236 2.17 -8.20 14.60
C ILE A 236 2.83 -9.53 14.95
N ARG A 237 3.13 -10.39 13.97
CA ARG A 237 3.76 -11.71 14.20
C ARG A 237 5.20 -11.60 14.70
N ASP A 238 5.94 -10.57 14.27
CA ASP A 238 7.29 -10.29 14.78
C ASP A 238 7.25 -9.75 16.23
N CYS A 239 6.22 -8.99 16.61
CA CYS A 239 6.05 -8.51 17.98
C CYS A 239 5.47 -9.57 18.94
N TYR A 240 4.64 -10.49 18.42
CA TYR A 240 3.87 -11.44 19.22
C TYR A 240 4.07 -12.88 18.71
N SER A 241 4.86 -13.66 19.45
CA SER A 241 5.04 -15.08 19.15
C SER A 241 3.82 -15.90 19.55
N SER A 242 3.41 -16.84 18.68
CA SER A 242 2.38 -17.85 18.97
C SER A 242 2.73 -18.72 20.20
N SER A 243 4.01 -18.86 20.55
CA SER A 243 4.45 -19.56 21.77
C SER A 243 3.92 -18.97 23.07
N ARG A 244 3.44 -17.71 23.06
CA ARG A 244 2.82 -17.05 24.21
C ARG A 244 1.36 -17.46 24.42
N VAL A 245 0.73 -18.09 23.43
CA VAL A 245 -0.65 -18.55 23.53
C VAL A 245 -0.72 -19.73 24.50
N ARG A 246 -1.50 -19.59 25.57
CA ARG A 246 -1.70 -20.62 26.59
C ARG A 246 -3.16 -21.03 26.64
N GLY A 247 -3.42 -22.33 26.70
CA GLY A 247 -4.75 -22.88 26.90
C GLY A 247 -4.82 -24.38 26.61
N LYS A 248 -6.03 -24.93 26.63
CA LYS A 248 -6.26 -26.35 26.31
C LYS A 248 -5.94 -26.62 24.84
N LYS A 249 -5.18 -27.68 24.55
CA LYS A 249 -4.75 -28.06 23.18
C LYS A 249 -5.90 -28.20 22.17
N ASP A 250 -7.09 -28.61 22.62
CA ASP A 250 -8.26 -28.79 21.75
C ASP A 250 -9.20 -27.57 21.72
N SER A 251 -8.77 -26.44 22.29
CA SER A 251 -9.59 -25.23 22.30
C SER A 251 -9.59 -24.55 20.93
N LEU A 252 -10.79 -24.35 20.40
CA LEU A 252 -11.03 -23.65 19.15
C LEU A 252 -10.48 -22.20 19.18
N ALA A 253 -10.55 -21.54 20.34
CA ALA A 253 -9.99 -20.20 20.53
C ALA A 253 -8.45 -20.20 20.49
N ILE A 254 -7.82 -21.27 20.97
CA ILE A 254 -6.36 -21.41 20.92
C ILE A 254 -5.89 -21.66 19.50
N ALA A 255 -6.54 -22.58 18.77
CA ALA A 255 -6.25 -22.80 17.35
C ALA A 255 -6.42 -21.51 16.52
N TRP A 256 -7.41 -20.68 16.85
CA TRP A 256 -7.60 -19.37 16.22
C TRP A 256 -6.46 -18.40 16.50
N LEU A 257 -6.09 -18.21 17.76
CA LEU A 257 -4.98 -17.32 18.15
C LEU A 257 -3.63 -17.80 17.60
N GLU A 258 -3.39 -19.12 17.59
CA GLU A 258 -2.20 -19.72 16.98
C GLU A 258 -2.13 -19.43 15.49
N SER A 259 -3.22 -19.62 14.75
CA SER A 259 -3.29 -19.28 13.32
C SER A 259 -2.99 -17.79 13.10
N LEU A 260 -3.56 -16.91 13.93
CA LEU A 260 -3.46 -15.46 13.77
C LEU A 260 -2.02 -14.95 13.98
N LEU A 261 -1.30 -15.55 14.94
CA LEU A 261 0.06 -15.19 15.32
C LEU A 261 1.15 -15.98 14.58
N SER A 262 0.82 -17.10 13.95
CA SER A 262 1.79 -17.90 13.17
C SER A 262 1.67 -17.69 11.66
N GLY A 263 0.47 -17.36 11.16
CA GLY A 263 0.15 -17.39 9.74
C GLY A 263 -0.15 -18.77 9.18
N ALA A 264 -0.08 -19.81 9.99
CA ALA A 264 -0.50 -21.15 9.59
C ALA A 264 -2.02 -21.22 9.39
N PRO A 265 -2.52 -22.12 8.53
CA PRO A 265 -3.95 -22.32 8.35
C PRO A 265 -4.62 -22.74 9.67
N LEU A 266 -5.88 -22.32 9.84
CA LEU A 266 -6.67 -22.64 11.01
C LEU A 266 -6.98 -24.14 11.07
N ARG A 267 -6.41 -24.83 12.06
CA ARG A 267 -6.61 -26.25 12.29
C ARG A 267 -7.85 -26.50 13.14
N ALA A 268 -9.00 -26.72 12.49
CA ALA A 268 -10.26 -27.08 13.14
C ALA A 268 -11.12 -27.97 12.23
N ASN A 269 -12.21 -28.55 12.74
CA ASN A 269 -13.20 -29.20 11.86
C ASN A 269 -14.02 -28.13 11.08
N LYS A 270 -14.67 -28.52 9.97
CA LYS A 270 -15.40 -27.60 9.09
C LYS A 270 -16.49 -26.78 9.80
N MET A 271 -17.20 -27.39 10.76
CA MET A 271 -18.26 -26.72 11.53
C MET A 271 -17.68 -25.62 12.41
N ASN A 272 -16.58 -25.92 13.10
CA ASN A 272 -15.87 -24.97 13.97
C ASN A 272 -15.21 -23.84 13.18
N MET A 273 -14.62 -24.14 12.01
CA MET A 273 -14.09 -23.11 11.10
C MET A 273 -15.20 -22.14 10.66
N LYS A 274 -16.36 -22.68 10.26
CA LYS A 274 -17.52 -21.87 9.85
C LYS A 274 -18.02 -20.99 11.00
N ARG A 275 -18.17 -21.57 12.20
CA ARG A 275 -18.63 -20.84 13.40
C ARG A 275 -17.70 -19.69 13.76
N ILE A 276 -16.39 -19.90 13.74
CA ILE A 276 -15.40 -18.84 13.97
C ILE A 276 -15.55 -17.75 12.89
N HIS A 277 -15.55 -18.15 11.62
CA HIS A 277 -15.57 -17.22 10.50
C HIS A 277 -16.81 -16.32 10.54
N GLU A 278 -17.98 -16.91 10.75
CA GLU A 278 -19.25 -16.17 10.90
C GLU A 278 -19.27 -15.30 12.16
N GLY A 279 -18.73 -15.80 13.28
CA GLY A 279 -18.65 -15.05 14.53
C GLY A 279 -17.80 -13.78 14.38
N VAL A 280 -16.60 -13.89 13.82
CA VAL A 280 -15.75 -12.71 13.62
C VAL A 280 -16.28 -11.81 12.52
N LEU A 281 -16.84 -12.35 11.43
CA LEU A 281 -17.54 -11.51 10.45
C LEU A 281 -18.66 -10.71 11.12
N SER A 282 -19.53 -11.34 11.92
CA SER A 282 -20.61 -10.63 12.61
C SER A 282 -20.11 -9.50 13.52
N TRP A 283 -18.94 -9.69 14.17
CA TRP A 283 -18.32 -8.67 15.02
C TRP A 283 -17.66 -7.55 14.21
N THR A 284 -17.10 -7.86 13.04
CA THR A 284 -16.28 -6.93 12.27
C THR A 284 -17.02 -6.25 11.12
N ASN A 285 -18.19 -6.76 10.72
CA ASN A 285 -18.88 -6.31 9.52
C ASN A 285 -19.23 -4.81 9.56
N GLU A 286 -19.66 -4.31 10.72
CA GLU A 286 -19.99 -2.88 10.92
C GLU A 286 -18.77 -1.95 10.76
N LEU A 287 -17.55 -2.48 10.91
CA LEU A 287 -16.29 -1.74 10.79
C LEU A 287 -15.67 -1.86 9.38
N VAL A 288 -15.93 -2.97 8.68
CA VAL A 288 -15.28 -3.34 7.41
C VAL A 288 -16.16 -3.07 6.20
N GLU A 289 -17.49 -3.18 6.33
CA GLU A 289 -18.37 -2.69 5.29
C GLU A 289 -18.07 -1.20 5.14
N GLU A 290 -17.38 -0.85 4.05
CA GLU A 290 -17.36 0.50 3.50
C GLU A 290 -18.72 1.08 3.76
N ASN A 291 -18.81 2.11 4.61
CA ASN A 291 -20.09 2.70 4.99
C ASN A 291 -20.94 2.80 3.72
N LYS A 292 -21.90 1.87 3.55
CA LYS A 292 -22.91 1.93 2.50
C LYS A 292 -23.68 3.24 2.60
N TYR A 293 -23.53 3.89 3.75
CA TYR A 293 -23.95 5.22 4.07
C TYR A 293 -23.12 6.23 3.28
N THR A 294 -23.76 6.83 2.28
CA THR A 294 -23.38 8.09 1.64
C THR A 294 -23.40 9.28 2.61
N PHE A 295 -23.89 9.07 3.84
CA PHE A 295 -24.09 10.11 4.86
C PHE A 295 -23.53 9.72 6.23
N ARG A 296 -23.15 10.73 7.01
CA ARG A 296 -22.90 10.64 8.45
C ARG A 296 -23.84 11.55 9.23
N THR A 297 -24.12 11.22 10.48
CA THR A 297 -24.81 12.13 11.40
C THR A 297 -23.96 13.37 11.66
N CYS A 298 -24.56 14.55 11.58
CA CYS A 298 -23.92 15.84 11.82
C CYS A 298 -24.75 16.64 12.82
N PHE A 299 -24.09 17.16 13.85
CA PHE A 299 -24.68 18.06 14.83
C PHE A 299 -24.10 19.45 14.62
N ARG A 300 -24.95 20.44 14.35
CA ARG A 300 -24.53 21.83 14.19
C ARG A 300 -25.07 22.64 15.35
N LEU A 301 -24.14 23.20 16.11
CA LEU A 301 -24.45 24.08 17.23
C LEU A 301 -24.46 25.52 16.72
N GLU A 302 -25.59 26.21 16.86
CA GLU A 302 -25.73 27.62 16.51
C GLU A 302 -25.80 28.48 17.77
N PRO A 303 -25.01 29.57 17.83
CA PRO A 303 -25.06 30.50 18.94
C PRO A 303 -26.40 31.27 18.96
N PRO A 304 -26.78 31.85 20.11
CA PRO A 304 -27.96 32.70 20.22
C PRO A 304 -27.90 33.89 19.25
N GLU A 305 -29.02 34.23 18.62
CA GLU A 305 -29.12 35.36 17.70
C GLU A 305 -29.56 36.62 18.46
N GLY A 306 -28.60 37.49 18.81
CA GLY A 306 -28.89 38.78 19.42
C GLY A 306 -28.16 39.02 20.75
N SER A 307 -28.50 40.13 21.40
CA SER A 307 -27.76 40.77 22.51
C SER A 307 -27.25 39.81 23.60
N LEU A 308 -26.20 40.23 24.31
CA LEU A 308 -25.48 39.52 25.41
C LEU A 308 -26.33 38.84 26.51
N LYS A 309 -27.65 39.02 26.51
CA LYS A 309 -28.61 38.39 27.44
C LYS A 309 -29.27 37.12 26.87
N ASP A 310 -29.12 36.85 25.57
CA ASP A 310 -29.62 35.61 24.99
C ASP A 310 -28.58 34.50 25.20
N HIS A 311 -29.00 33.42 25.86
CA HIS A 311 -28.15 32.28 26.22
C HIS A 311 -28.66 30.97 25.57
N GLN A 312 -29.65 31.05 24.68
CA GLN A 312 -30.22 29.86 24.05
C GLN A 312 -29.41 29.41 22.83
N TRP A 313 -28.57 28.40 23.04
CA TRP A 313 -27.91 27.68 21.95
C TRP A 313 -28.89 26.75 21.24
N ARG A 314 -28.86 26.74 19.90
CA ARG A 314 -29.69 25.82 19.11
C ARG A 314 -28.83 24.67 18.60
N LEU A 315 -29.23 23.44 18.91
CA LEU A 315 -28.60 22.23 18.37
C LEU A 315 -29.45 21.71 17.20
N HIS A 316 -28.87 21.72 16.01
CA HIS A 316 -29.50 21.18 14.82
C HIS A 316 -28.95 19.80 14.46
N TYR A 317 -29.85 18.94 13.99
CA TYR A 317 -29.55 17.57 13.59
C TYR A 317 -29.59 17.47 12.07
N TYR A 318 -28.50 16.98 11.48
CA TYR A 318 -28.33 16.83 10.04
C TYR A 318 -27.80 15.44 9.69
N LEU A 319 -28.06 15.00 8.46
CA LEU A 319 -27.22 14.04 7.75
C LEU A 319 -26.29 14.83 6.83
N GLN A 320 -24.99 14.57 6.90
CA GLN A 320 -23.97 15.22 6.06
C GLN A 320 -23.42 14.21 5.07
N ALA A 321 -23.38 14.57 3.79
CA ALA A 321 -22.85 13.69 2.77
C ALA A 321 -21.34 13.47 2.97
N LEU A 322 -20.86 12.26 2.67
CA LEU A 322 -19.45 11.89 2.82
C LEU A 322 -18.57 12.33 1.64
N ASP A 323 -19.17 12.50 0.47
CA ASP A 323 -18.52 12.96 -0.78
C ASP A 323 -18.50 14.49 -0.92
N ASP A 324 -19.49 15.19 -0.34
CA ASP A 324 -19.53 16.64 -0.24
C ASP A 324 -19.91 17.10 1.17
N LEU A 325 -18.90 17.53 1.94
CA LEU A 325 -19.09 17.99 3.32
C LEU A 325 -19.90 19.30 3.42
N SER A 326 -20.11 20.04 2.32
CA SER A 326 -20.97 21.23 2.34
C SER A 326 -22.45 20.88 2.33
N LEU A 327 -22.79 19.66 1.88
CA LEU A 327 -24.15 19.18 1.76
C LEU A 327 -24.68 18.69 3.12
N LEU A 328 -25.53 19.50 3.74
CA LEU A 328 -26.23 19.20 4.99
C LEU A 328 -27.72 19.02 4.73
N LEU A 329 -28.21 17.81 5.02
CA LEU A 329 -29.62 17.44 4.92
C LEU A 329 -30.27 17.47 6.32
N PRO A 330 -31.21 18.40 6.60
CA PRO A 330 -31.84 18.48 7.91
C PRO A 330 -32.55 17.18 8.27
N ALA A 331 -32.32 16.67 9.48
CA ALA A 331 -32.95 15.43 9.95
C ALA A 331 -34.49 15.53 9.93
N GLU A 332 -35.04 16.71 10.20
CA GLU A 332 -36.49 16.95 10.13
C GLU A 332 -37.07 16.66 8.73
N LYS A 333 -36.32 16.94 7.65
CA LYS A 333 -36.77 16.64 6.28
C LYS A 333 -36.78 15.14 6.00
N VAL A 334 -35.83 14.41 6.58
CA VAL A 334 -35.77 12.94 6.48
C VAL A 334 -36.93 12.31 7.25
N TRP A 335 -37.19 12.78 8.47
CA TRP A 335 -38.26 12.26 9.33
C TRP A 335 -39.67 12.51 8.78
N LYS A 336 -39.86 13.59 8.01
CA LYS A 336 -41.14 13.92 7.37
C LYS A 336 -41.34 13.23 6.02
N GLU A 337 -40.29 12.63 5.45
CA GLU A 337 -40.38 11.93 4.17
C GLU A 337 -41.03 10.56 4.37
N SER A 338 -42.01 10.26 3.52
CA SER A 338 -42.81 9.02 3.60
C SER A 338 -42.45 8.02 2.51
N LYS A 339 -41.59 8.42 1.57
CA LYS A 339 -41.11 7.60 0.46
C LYS A 339 -39.75 7.00 0.77
N GLU A 340 -39.41 5.92 0.07
CA GLU A 340 -38.09 5.28 0.14
C GLU A 340 -36.94 6.15 -0.40
N THR A 341 -37.22 7.25 -1.10
CA THR A 341 -36.20 8.12 -1.70
C THR A 341 -36.53 9.59 -1.47
N LEU A 342 -35.58 10.34 -0.92
CA LEU A 342 -35.67 11.78 -0.68
C LEU A 342 -34.93 12.53 -1.80
N ARG A 343 -35.52 13.62 -2.31
CA ARG A 343 -34.82 14.51 -3.24
C ARG A 343 -34.43 15.80 -2.55
N PHE A 344 -33.16 16.17 -2.61
CA PHE A 344 -32.66 17.40 -2.01
C PHE A 344 -31.55 18.00 -2.90
N ILE A 345 -31.66 19.30 -3.21
CA ILE A 345 -30.72 20.06 -4.07
C ILE A 345 -30.31 19.27 -5.33
N ASN A 346 -31.29 18.85 -6.13
CA ASN A 346 -31.11 18.12 -7.41
C ASN A 346 -30.42 16.75 -7.34
N GLN A 347 -30.22 16.21 -6.15
CA GLN A 347 -29.74 14.86 -5.94
C GLN A 347 -30.85 13.97 -5.34
N LYS A 348 -30.80 12.66 -5.63
CA LYS A 348 -31.70 11.64 -5.09
C LYS A 348 -30.95 10.87 -4.01
N PHE A 349 -31.60 10.66 -2.87
CA PHE A 349 -31.03 10.05 -1.67
C PHE A 349 -31.89 8.92 -1.15
#